data_AF-A0A1X7E1S9-F1
#
_entry.id   AF-A0A1X7E1S9-F1
#
_cell.length_a   1.000
_cell.length_b   1.000
_cell.length_c   1.000
_cell.angle_alpha   90.00
_cell.angle_beta   90.00
_cell.angle_gamma   90.00
#
_symmetry.space_group_name_H-M   'P 1'
#
loop_
_entity.id
_entity.type
_entity.pdbx_description
1 polymer ?
#
loop_
_entity_poly.entity_id
_entity_poly.type
_entity_poly.pdbx_seq_one_letter_code
_entity_poly.pdbx_strand_id
1 'polypeptide(L)'
;MKKKGRLKRVNLENDFGGPISFAGKLENEAMNYCERSGELVSEKIYLSEKGRTGYSVSSRKGDEREKRAYLMEDQGEMCLVSNGSILLGVDTENLITFFAKVLDEQASEKSVDELEYIRKQLEAVNE
;
A
#
# COMPACT_ATOMS: atom_id res chain seq x y z
N MET A 1 6.59 -11.19 -18.20
CA MET A 1 7.24 -9.84 -18.31
C MET A 1 6.20 -8.73 -18.12
N LYS A 2 5.98 -8.23 -16.89
CA LYS A 2 5.09 -7.08 -16.64
C LYS A 2 5.74 -5.82 -17.25
N LYS A 3 5.00 -5.08 -18.09
CA LYS A 3 5.49 -3.84 -18.75
C LYS A 3 6.00 -2.86 -17.69
N LYS A 4 7.31 -2.53 -17.71
CA LYS A 4 7.87 -1.41 -16.92
C LYS A 4 7.12 -0.13 -17.32
N GLY A 5 6.22 0.33 -16.45
CA GLY A 5 5.47 1.56 -16.66
C GLY A 5 6.42 2.77 -16.71
N ARG A 6 6.19 3.67 -17.68
CA ARG A 6 6.94 4.91 -17.80
C ARG A 6 6.58 5.84 -16.64
N LEU A 7 7.57 6.52 -16.09
CA LEU A 7 7.39 7.52 -15.04
C LEU A 7 6.52 8.67 -15.56
N LYS A 8 5.54 9.06 -14.75
CA LYS A 8 4.58 10.12 -15.05
C LYS A 8 4.30 10.92 -13.78
N ARG A 9 3.73 12.11 -13.95
CA ARG A 9 3.18 12.84 -12.82
C ARG A 9 2.04 12.04 -12.20
N VAL A 10 2.16 11.75 -10.93
CA VAL A 10 1.14 11.10 -10.10
C VAL A 10 0.60 12.18 -9.16
N ASN A 11 -0.73 12.30 -9.11
CA ASN A 11 -1.43 13.15 -8.15
C ASN A 11 -2.33 12.23 -7.34
N LEU A 12 -2.12 12.22 -6.03
CA LEU A 12 -2.90 11.44 -5.08
C LEU A 12 -3.73 12.40 -4.24
N GLU A 13 -5.04 12.23 -4.32
CA GLU A 13 -5.99 12.91 -3.43
C GLU A 13 -5.93 12.26 -2.04
N ASN A 14 -6.14 13.08 -1.01
CA ASN A 14 -6.08 12.65 0.37
C ASN A 14 -7.09 13.45 1.19
N ASP A 15 -8.07 12.77 1.75
CA ASP A 15 -9.10 13.41 2.57
C ASP A 15 -8.60 13.69 4.01
N PHE A 16 -7.48 13.06 4.40
CA PHE A 16 -6.92 13.12 5.75
C PHE A 16 -5.56 13.85 5.80
N GLY A 17 -5.25 14.63 4.76
CA GLY A 17 -4.00 15.37 4.63
C GLY A 17 -3.99 16.25 3.39
N GLY A 18 -2.80 16.68 2.96
CA GLY A 18 -2.62 17.46 1.75
C GLY A 18 -2.57 16.57 0.50
N PRO A 19 -2.91 17.08 -0.69
CA PRO A 19 -2.70 16.35 -1.93
C PRO A 19 -1.20 16.08 -2.14
N ILE A 20 -0.86 14.89 -2.61
CA ILE A 20 0.53 14.47 -2.85
C ILE A 20 0.78 14.41 -4.35
N SER A 21 1.82 15.10 -4.82
CA SER A 21 2.20 15.11 -6.24
C SER A 21 3.68 14.82 -6.44
N PHE A 22 4.01 13.83 -7.27
CA PHE A 22 5.38 13.41 -7.54
C PHE A 22 5.51 12.74 -8.91
N ALA A 23 6.74 12.56 -9.39
CA ALA A 23 7.01 11.74 -10.57
C ALA A 23 7.18 10.28 -10.16
N GLY A 24 6.31 9.40 -10.65
CA GLY A 24 6.31 7.99 -10.28
C GLY A 24 5.70 7.07 -11.34
N LYS A 25 5.89 5.78 -11.15
CA LYS A 25 5.29 4.70 -11.95
C LYS A 25 4.45 3.83 -11.04
N LEU A 26 3.31 3.36 -11.52
CA LEU A 26 2.52 2.35 -10.81
C LEU A 26 3.34 1.05 -10.79
N GLU A 27 3.56 0.52 -9.59
CA GLU A 27 4.27 -0.74 -9.37
C GLU A 27 3.29 -1.86 -9.05
N ASN A 28 2.29 -1.59 -8.21
CA ASN A 28 1.28 -2.55 -7.83
C ASN A 28 -0.09 -1.87 -7.65
N GLU A 29 -1.16 -2.63 -7.91
CA GLU A 29 -2.54 -2.24 -7.68
C GLU A 29 -3.30 -3.47 -7.19
N ALA A 30 -4.02 -3.33 -6.09
CA ALA A 30 -4.88 -4.35 -5.50
C ALA A 30 -6.28 -3.78 -5.30
N MET A 31 -7.28 -4.64 -5.40
CA MET A 31 -8.67 -4.27 -5.19
C MET A 31 -9.36 -5.41 -4.44
N ASN A 32 -9.88 -5.10 -3.27
CA ASN A 32 -10.46 -6.06 -2.35
C ASN A 32 -11.89 -5.64 -2.02
N TYR A 33 -12.84 -6.55 -2.19
CA TYR A 33 -14.24 -6.32 -1.80
C TYR A 33 -14.59 -7.25 -0.64
N CYS A 34 -15.10 -6.68 0.46
CA CYS A 34 -15.60 -7.45 1.58
C CYS A 34 -17.12 -7.62 1.45
N GLU A 35 -17.58 -8.83 1.13
CA GLU A 35 -19.01 -9.11 0.97
C GLU A 35 -19.81 -8.86 2.26
N ARG A 36 -19.20 -9.09 3.43
CA ARG A 36 -19.84 -8.89 4.74
C ARG A 36 -20.10 -7.41 5.05
N SER A 37 -19.13 -6.54 4.77
CA SER A 37 -19.25 -5.11 5.07
C SER A 37 -19.78 -4.29 3.90
N GLY A 38 -19.78 -4.84 2.68
CA GLY A 38 -20.07 -4.12 1.44
C GLY A 38 -19.00 -3.10 1.07
N GLU A 39 -17.80 -3.21 1.68
CA GLU A 39 -16.71 -2.26 1.48
C GLU A 39 -15.79 -2.70 0.34
N LEU A 40 -15.51 -1.76 -0.55
CA LEU A 40 -14.58 -1.91 -1.65
C LEU A 40 -13.34 -1.06 -1.38
N VAL A 41 -12.19 -1.70 -1.27
CA VAL A 41 -10.89 -1.05 -1.04
C VAL A 41 -10.03 -1.21 -2.29
N SER A 42 -9.48 -0.11 -2.79
CA SER A 42 -8.48 -0.08 -3.86
C SER A 42 -7.18 0.50 -3.34
N GLU A 43 -6.10 -0.22 -3.55
CA GLU A 43 -4.76 0.13 -3.09
C GLU A 43 -3.82 0.24 -4.28
N LYS A 44 -2.96 1.25 -4.30
CA LYS A 44 -1.96 1.45 -5.35
C LYS A 44 -0.63 1.82 -4.75
N ILE A 45 0.42 1.20 -5.25
CA ILE A 45 1.80 1.46 -4.88
C ILE A 45 2.51 2.02 -6.11
N TYR A 46 3.20 3.14 -5.92
CA TYR A 46 3.97 3.82 -6.94
C TYR A 46 5.42 3.93 -6.51
N LEU A 47 6.35 3.74 -7.43
CA LEU A 47 7.76 3.99 -7.22
C LEU A 47 8.18 5.27 -7.95
N SER A 48 8.88 6.16 -7.25
CA SER A 48 9.48 7.35 -7.84
C SER A 48 10.91 7.10 -8.32
N GLU A 49 11.47 8.02 -9.12
CA GLU A 49 12.89 7.98 -9.53
C GLU A 49 13.87 8.10 -8.37
N LYS A 50 13.46 8.72 -7.27
CA LYS A 50 14.32 8.97 -6.10
C LYS A 50 14.23 7.87 -5.04
N GLY A 51 13.70 6.70 -5.40
CA GLY A 51 13.50 5.59 -4.46
C GLY A 51 12.36 5.79 -3.45
N ARG A 52 11.61 6.91 -3.53
CA ARG A 52 10.42 7.13 -2.71
C ARG A 52 9.26 6.28 -3.19
N THR A 53 8.43 5.85 -2.24
CA THR A 53 7.24 5.03 -2.47
C THR A 53 6.00 5.85 -2.19
N GLY A 54 5.15 6.04 -3.20
CA GLY A 54 3.82 6.58 -3.02
C GLY A 54 2.82 5.46 -2.78
N TYR A 55 2.00 5.55 -1.74
CA TYR A 55 0.94 4.61 -1.45
C TYR A 55 -0.39 5.37 -1.42
N SER A 56 -1.41 4.85 -2.08
CA SER A 56 -2.77 5.38 -2.00
C SER A 56 -3.74 4.25 -1.72
N VAL A 57 -4.66 4.51 -0.80
CA VAL A 57 -5.81 3.65 -0.54
C VAL A 57 -7.09 4.47 -0.74
N SER A 58 -8.06 3.88 -1.43
CA SER A 58 -9.39 4.44 -1.59
C SER A 58 -10.40 3.39 -1.16
N SER A 59 -11.26 3.73 -0.20
CA SER A 59 -12.35 2.86 0.22
C SER A 59 -13.69 3.44 -0.21
N ARG A 60 -14.67 2.55 -0.44
CA ARG A 60 -16.05 2.92 -0.69
C ARG A 60 -16.98 1.95 0.03
N LYS A 61 -17.96 2.51 0.73
CA LYS A 61 -19.04 1.76 1.39
C LYS A 61 -20.36 2.50 1.20
N GLY A 62 -21.22 1.98 0.31
CA GLY A 62 -22.41 2.71 -0.14
C GLY A 62 -22.05 4.04 -0.83
N ASP A 63 -22.49 5.14 -0.22
CA ASP A 63 -22.22 6.50 -0.68
C ASP A 63 -20.96 7.12 -0.05
N GLU A 64 -20.46 6.54 1.05
CA GLU A 64 -19.23 6.98 1.70
C GLU A 64 -18.02 6.59 0.85
N ARG A 65 -17.11 7.54 0.68
CA ARG A 65 -15.83 7.36 -0.02
C ARG A 65 -14.74 8.05 0.78
N GLU A 66 -13.65 7.33 1.01
CA GLU A 66 -12.47 7.90 1.64
C GLU A 66 -11.25 7.65 0.75
N LYS A 67 -10.34 8.63 0.73
CA LYS A 67 -9.05 8.54 0.07
C LYS A 67 -7.96 8.89 1.06
N ARG A 68 -6.94 8.04 1.15
CA ARG A 68 -5.73 8.30 1.91
C ARG A 68 -4.54 8.12 1.01
N ALA A 69 -3.56 9.00 1.16
CA ALA A 69 -2.31 8.92 0.42
C ALA A 69 -1.13 9.20 1.33
N TYR A 70 -0.04 8.49 1.06
CA TYR A 70 1.21 8.61 1.79
C TYR A 70 2.39 8.60 0.81
N LEU A 71 3.41 9.42 1.11
CA LEU A 71 4.70 9.38 0.45
C LEU A 71 5.75 8.94 1.48
N MET A 72 6.46 7.87 1.16
CA MET A 72 7.45 7.26 2.04
C MET A 72 8.84 7.38 1.44
N GLU A 73 9.82 7.65 2.29
CA GLU A 73 11.23 7.76 1.93
C GLU A 73 12.07 7.01 2.97
N ASP A 74 12.77 5.99 2.51
CA ASP A 74 13.72 5.22 3.30
C ASP A 74 15.00 6.03 3.52
N GLN A 75 15.40 6.20 4.78
CA GLN A 75 16.63 6.87 5.20
C GLN A 75 17.54 5.90 6.00
N GLY A 76 17.35 4.59 5.86
CA GLY A 76 18.05 3.54 6.59
C GLY A 76 17.36 3.20 7.90
N GLU A 77 17.84 3.77 9.01
CA GLU A 77 17.30 3.51 10.36
C GLU A 77 15.89 4.10 10.55
N MET A 78 15.53 5.08 9.73
CA MET A 78 14.23 5.76 9.78
C MET A 78 13.55 5.71 8.42
N CYS A 79 12.25 5.50 8.43
CA CYS A 79 11.38 5.74 7.29
C CYS A 79 10.58 7.02 7.53
N LEU A 80 10.72 7.98 6.61
CA LEU A 80 9.94 9.21 6.63
C LEU A 80 8.62 8.97 5.90
N VAL A 81 7.50 9.20 6.58
CA VAL A 81 6.15 9.02 6.05
C VAL A 81 5.41 10.36 6.09
N SER A 82 4.96 10.84 4.93
CA SER A 82 4.12 12.05 4.85
C SER A 82 2.75 11.75 4.28
N ASN A 83 1.71 12.31 4.87
CA ASN A 83 0.36 12.35 4.27
C ASN A 83 0.08 13.67 3.54
N GLY A 84 1.12 14.47 3.22
CA GLY A 84 0.99 15.77 2.57
C GLY A 84 0.73 16.95 3.51
N SER A 85 0.27 16.72 4.74
CA SER A 85 0.12 17.76 5.78
C SER A 85 1.07 17.57 6.96
N ILE A 86 1.34 16.32 7.30
CA ILE A 86 2.18 15.90 8.43
C ILE A 86 3.33 15.07 7.86
N LEU A 87 4.49 15.15 8.53
CA LEU A 87 5.65 14.31 8.29
C LEU A 87 6.00 13.59 9.59
N LEU A 88 6.05 12.26 9.56
CA LEU A 88 6.45 11.41 10.67
C LEU A 88 7.73 10.68 10.29
N GLY A 89 8.68 10.61 11.22
CA GLY A 89 9.79 9.67 11.14
C GLY A 89 9.46 8.46 12.00
N VAL A 90 9.48 7.28 11.40
CA VAL A 90 9.27 6.01 12.11
C VAL A 90 10.54 5.19 12.00
N ASP A 91 10.97 4.63 13.12
CA ASP A 91 12.10 3.71 13.16
C ASP A 91 11.79 2.45 12.32
N THR A 92 12.72 2.06 11.46
CA THR A 92 12.53 0.98 10.48
C THR A 92 12.39 -0.39 11.17
N GLU A 93 13.11 -0.63 12.27
CA GLU A 93 13.00 -1.88 13.03
C GLU A 93 11.61 -2.01 13.68
N ASN A 94 11.07 -0.89 14.19
CA ASN A 94 9.70 -0.85 14.68
C ASN A 94 8.68 -1.13 13.57
N LEU A 95 8.86 -0.57 12.36
CA LEU A 95 7.97 -0.86 11.23
C LEU A 95 7.99 -2.35 10.86
N ILE A 96 9.17 -2.95 10.76
CA ILE A 96 9.32 -4.39 10.48
C ILE A 96 8.64 -5.21 11.58
N THR A 97 8.84 -4.85 12.85
CA THR A 97 8.23 -5.52 13.99
C THR A 97 6.71 -5.46 13.94
N PHE A 98 6.13 -4.29 13.67
CA PHE A 98 4.68 -4.14 13.57
C PHE A 98 4.12 -4.91 12.37
N PHE A 99 4.81 -4.86 11.23
CA PHE A 99 4.40 -5.59 10.04
C PHE A 99 4.42 -7.10 10.27
N ALA A 100 5.48 -7.63 10.88
CA ALA A 100 5.58 -9.04 11.24
C ALA A 100 4.42 -9.48 12.16
N LYS A 101 4.06 -8.65 13.15
CA LYS A 101 2.94 -8.94 14.05
C LYS A 101 1.59 -8.97 13.35
N VAL A 102 1.34 -8.02 12.44
CA VAL A 102 0.10 -7.99 11.64
C VAL A 102 0.02 -9.21 10.71
N LEU A 103 1.15 -9.62 10.11
CA LEU A 103 1.18 -10.82 9.27
C LEU A 103 0.89 -12.09 10.08
N ASP A 104 1.42 -12.21 11.29
CA ASP A 104 1.15 -13.34 12.19
C ASP A 104 -0.33 -13.41 12.59
N GLU A 105 -0.93 -12.27 12.95
CA GLU A 105 -2.37 -12.16 13.24
C GLU A 105 -3.22 -12.56 12.03
N GLN A 106 -2.91 -12.03 10.84
CA GLN A 106 -3.62 -12.41 9.61
C GLN A 106 -3.45 -13.88 9.23
N ALA A 107 -2.28 -14.49 9.51
CA ALA A 107 -2.08 -15.92 9.28
C ALA A 107 -2.92 -16.77 10.23
N SER A 108 -3.16 -16.30 11.46
CA SER A 108 -4.01 -16.99 12.43
C SER A 108 -5.51 -16.93 12.11
N GLU A 109 -5.94 -15.91 11.36
CA GLU A 109 -7.35 -15.73 10.95
C GLU A 109 -7.72 -16.45 9.64
N LYS A 110 -6.74 -16.78 8.79
CA LYS A 110 -6.98 -17.41 7.49
C LYS A 110 -7.19 -18.91 7.64
N SER A 111 -8.16 -19.43 6.90
CA SER A 111 -8.37 -20.88 6.80
C SER A 111 -7.21 -21.56 6.08
N VAL A 112 -6.99 -22.85 6.35
CA VAL A 112 -5.94 -23.66 5.72
C VAL A 112 -6.03 -23.60 4.18
N ASP A 113 -7.24 -23.57 3.63
CA ASP A 113 -7.50 -23.50 2.19
C ASP A 113 -7.07 -22.16 1.58
N GLU A 114 -7.26 -21.04 2.29
CA GLU A 114 -6.84 -19.72 1.83
C GLU A 114 -5.31 -19.56 1.85
N LEU A 115 -4.64 -20.14 2.86
CA LEU A 115 -3.18 -20.15 2.92
C LEU A 115 -2.58 -21.01 1.80
N GLU A 116 -3.19 -22.14 1.47
CA GLU A 116 -2.75 -22.99 0.36
C GLU A 116 -2.94 -22.28 -1.00
N TYR A 117 -4.03 -21.52 -1.17
CA TYR A 117 -4.26 -20.70 -2.34
C TYR A 117 -3.21 -19.58 -2.49
N ILE A 118 -2.92 -18.84 -1.41
CA ILE A 118 -1.90 -17.78 -1.40
C ILE A 118 -0.52 -18.36 -1.73
N ARG A 119 -0.18 -19.52 -1.15
CA ARG A 119 1.08 -20.21 -1.42
C ARG A 119 1.23 -20.56 -2.90
N LYS A 120 0.20 -21.12 -3.53
CA LYS A 120 0.20 -21.42 -4.98
C LYS A 120 0.37 -20.15 -5.83
N GLN A 121 -0.21 -19.03 -5.42
CA GLN A 121 -0.02 -17.75 -6.11
C GLN A 121 1.41 -17.21 -5.97
N LEU A 122 2.02 -17.34 -4.79
CA LEU A 122 3.40 -16.90 -4.55
C LEU A 122 4.42 -17.76 -5.32
N GLU A 123 4.22 -19.08 -5.36
CA GLU A 123 5.04 -20.00 -6.15
C GLU A 123 5.00 -19.64 -7.64
N ALA A 124 3.82 -19.34 -8.19
CA ALA A 124 3.65 -18.93 -9.59
C ALA A 124 4.25 -17.56 -9.95
N VAL A 125 4.55 -16.70 -8.96
CA VAL A 125 5.15 -15.36 -9.18
C VAL A 125 6.67 -15.39 -9.06
N ASN A 126 7.23 -16.40 -8.38
CA ASN A 126 8.67 -16.56 -8.15
C ASN A 126 9.38 -17.50 -9.15
N GLU A 127 8.66 -18.04 -10.14
CA GLU A 127 9.21 -18.65 -11.37
C GLU A 127 9.47 -17.61 -12.46
#